data_AF-A0A965PGI2-F1
#
_entry.id   AF-A0A965PGI2-F1
#
_cell.length_a   1.000
_cell.length_b   1.000
_cell.length_c   1.000
_cell.angle_alpha   90.00
_cell.angle_beta   90.00
_cell.angle_gamma   90.00
#
_symmetry.space_group_name_H-M   'P 1'
#
loop_
_entity.id
_entity.type
_entity.pdbx_description
1 polymer ?
#
loop_
_entity_poly.entity_id
_entity_poly.type
_entity_poly.pdbx_seq_one_letter_code
_entity_poly.pdbx_strand_id
1 'polypeptide(L)'
;MAGEWCPIDCNLATKPEVLELVDETGDPADAVIGRLVQLWLWSAMNSEDGTARMTVGRLGRLFGGSDTFWAGVQRVGWLQVDEASGTVAIPGWERRFGSAAKARAQAAVRHARDKESRRASAQGGGAGASDPGRASVAELGELGDKNSSSSPREAWPEIREAWNATPTLKPWKPDRPPKQHAEHLDDTAWCTDALAAIQRLPRCRFFKTPPTLLQLFSPGFVDKVLAGTFDEPPGRQTGRDFGDGPAPPKVFTGEVAEAFERTRRKLAAAKEGT
;
A
#
# COMPACT_ATOMS: atom_id res chain seq x y z
N MET A 1 -13.84 -13.56 8.09
CA MET A 1 -13.63 -12.10 8.16
C MET A 1 -12.15 -11.87 8.39
N ALA A 2 -11.49 -11.03 7.59
CA ALA A 2 -10.12 -10.65 7.91
C ALA A 2 -10.16 -9.80 9.18
N GLY A 3 -9.40 -10.17 10.21
CA GLY A 3 -9.32 -9.39 11.45
C GLY A 3 -8.70 -8.01 11.21
N GLU A 4 -8.97 -7.08 12.12
CA GLU A 4 -8.33 -5.76 12.16
C GLU A 4 -6.80 -5.93 12.16
N TRP A 5 -6.10 -5.11 11.38
CA TRP A 5 -4.63 -5.19 11.23
C TRP A 5 -3.98 -3.91 11.76
N CYS A 6 -2.93 -4.09 12.58
CA CYS A 6 -2.15 -3.01 13.19
C CYS A 6 -0.65 -3.18 12.86
N PRO A 7 0.01 -2.20 12.24
CA PRO A 7 1.44 -2.28 11.93
C PRO A 7 2.32 -2.16 13.17
N ILE A 8 3.24 -3.11 13.35
CA ILE A 8 4.26 -3.10 14.41
C ILE A 8 5.64 -3.17 13.77
N ASP A 9 6.57 -2.37 14.29
CA ASP A 9 7.94 -2.31 13.77
C ASP A 9 8.73 -3.56 14.19
N CYS A 10 9.43 -4.20 13.24
CA CYS A 10 10.20 -5.40 13.53
C CYS A 10 11.38 -5.15 14.48
N ASN A 11 11.89 -3.92 14.54
CA ASN A 11 12.98 -3.51 15.40
C ASN A 11 12.51 -2.81 16.68
N LEU A 12 11.24 -2.98 17.08
CA LEU A 12 10.69 -2.28 18.24
C LEU A 12 11.53 -2.49 19.51
N ALA A 13 12.02 -3.71 19.74
CA ALA A 13 12.82 -4.05 20.91
C ALA A 13 14.18 -3.34 20.99
N THR A 14 14.69 -2.85 19.86
CA THR A 14 16.01 -2.19 19.78
C THR A 14 15.89 -0.69 19.53
N LYS A 15 14.67 -0.14 19.57
CA LYS A 15 14.46 1.31 19.45
C LYS A 15 14.98 2.03 20.70
N PRO A 16 15.68 3.16 20.54
CA PRO A 16 16.22 3.92 21.67
C PRO A 16 15.11 4.29 22.66
N GLU A 17 13.91 4.62 22.19
CA GLU A 17 12.77 4.94 23.05
C GLU A 17 12.35 3.75 23.93
N VAL A 18 12.41 2.51 23.44
CA VAL A 18 12.13 1.32 24.28
C VAL A 18 13.24 1.09 25.28
N LEU A 19 14.50 1.26 24.86
CA LEU A 19 15.65 1.07 25.74
C LEU A 19 15.64 2.10 26.87
N GLU A 20 15.31 3.36 26.58
CA GLU A 20 15.13 4.41 27.59
C GLU A 20 14.02 4.06 28.59
N LEU A 21 12.88 3.51 28.12
CA LEU A 21 11.81 3.06 29.00
C LEU A 21 12.24 1.90 29.88
N VAL A 22 13.00 0.95 29.34
CA VAL A 22 13.55 -0.18 30.10
C VAL A 22 14.49 0.31 31.18
N ASP A 23 15.42 1.21 30.84
CA ASP A 23 16.41 1.75 31.78
C ASP A 23 15.74 2.58 32.90
N GLU A 24 14.71 3.35 32.57
CA GLU A 24 14.01 4.19 33.54
C GLU A 24 13.08 3.40 34.48
N THR A 25 12.36 2.42 33.94
CA THR A 25 11.36 1.67 34.72
C THR A 25 11.93 0.44 35.40
N GLY A 26 13.05 -0.08 34.91
CA GLY A 26 13.61 -1.36 35.32
C GLY A 26 12.77 -2.57 34.86
N ASP A 27 11.73 -2.35 34.06
CA ASP A 27 10.90 -3.42 33.52
C ASP A 27 11.64 -4.16 32.40
N PRO A 28 11.41 -5.47 32.24
CA PRO A 28 12.00 -6.21 31.15
C PRO A 28 11.40 -5.75 29.81
N ALA A 29 12.22 -5.77 28.75
CA ALA A 29 11.88 -5.20 27.45
C ALA A 29 10.61 -5.79 26.83
N ASP A 30 10.35 -7.08 27.03
CA ASP A 30 9.14 -7.76 26.57
C ASP A 30 7.88 -7.22 27.25
N ALA A 31 7.95 -6.89 28.55
CA ALA A 31 6.85 -6.26 29.26
C ALA A 31 6.61 -4.84 28.72
N VAL A 32 7.65 -4.02 28.55
CA VAL A 32 7.55 -2.68 27.94
C VAL A 32 6.87 -2.75 26.57
N ILE A 33 7.35 -3.63 25.69
CA ILE A 33 6.80 -3.85 24.35
C ILE A 33 5.35 -4.30 24.42
N GLY A 34 5.04 -5.28 25.28
CA GLY A 34 3.70 -5.82 25.42
C GLY A 34 2.68 -4.74 25.77
N ARG A 35 3.01 -3.86 26.72
CA ARG A 35 2.14 -2.75 27.15
C ARG A 35 1.89 -1.74 26.03
N LEU A 36 2.93 -1.39 25.27
CA LEU A 36 2.81 -0.48 24.13
C LEU A 36 1.96 -1.08 23.00
N VAL A 37 2.20 -2.34 22.67
CA VAL A 37 1.43 -3.05 21.64
C VAL A 37 -0.05 -3.15 22.05
N GLN A 38 -0.34 -3.48 23.31
CA GLN A 38 -1.72 -3.53 23.80
C GLN A 38 -2.42 -2.17 23.69
N LEU A 39 -1.75 -1.07 24.07
CA LEU A 39 -2.27 0.27 23.88
C LEU A 39 -2.60 0.53 22.40
N TRP A 40 -1.67 0.26 21.48
CA TRP A 40 -1.88 0.53 20.06
C TRP A 40 -2.96 -0.35 19.42
N LEU A 41 -3.03 -1.63 19.80
CA LEU A 41 -4.11 -2.53 19.35
C LEU A 41 -5.47 -2.05 19.85
N TRP A 42 -5.55 -1.67 21.13
CA TRP A 42 -6.78 -1.13 21.69
C TRP A 42 -7.19 0.17 20.98
N SER A 43 -6.27 1.10 20.79
CA SER A 43 -6.56 2.35 20.09
C SER A 43 -6.97 2.13 18.65
N ALA A 44 -6.34 1.21 17.92
CA ALA A 44 -6.70 0.86 16.54
C ALA A 44 -8.13 0.33 16.40
N MET A 45 -8.72 -0.21 17.47
CA MET A 45 -10.09 -0.72 17.48
C MET A 45 -11.12 0.26 18.06
N ASN A 46 -10.68 1.21 18.89
CA ASN A 46 -11.57 2.03 19.72
C ASN A 46 -11.44 3.54 19.47
N SER A 47 -10.56 3.96 18.55
CA SER A 47 -10.31 5.37 18.23
C SER A 47 -10.10 5.55 16.73
N GLU A 48 -10.64 6.65 16.20
CA GLU A 48 -10.51 7.04 14.80
C GLU A 48 -9.30 7.95 14.57
N ASP A 49 -9.01 8.83 15.53
CA ASP A 49 -7.98 9.88 15.47
C ASP A 49 -6.76 9.60 16.36
N GLY A 50 -6.77 8.47 17.07
CA GLY A 50 -5.73 8.10 18.03
C GLY A 50 -5.89 8.78 19.40
N THR A 51 -6.99 9.50 19.62
CA THR A 51 -7.35 10.12 20.89
C THR A 51 -8.38 9.27 21.64
N ALA A 52 -8.22 9.17 22.95
CA ALA A 52 -9.15 8.46 23.82
C ALA A 52 -9.35 9.16 25.16
N ARG A 53 -10.57 9.14 25.68
CA ARG A 53 -10.87 9.58 27.06
C ARG A 53 -10.33 8.57 28.06
N MET A 54 -9.12 8.83 28.54
CA MET A 54 -8.33 7.93 29.36
C MET A 54 -7.47 8.75 30.32
N THR A 55 -7.31 8.27 31.55
CA THR A 55 -6.34 8.81 32.51
C THR A 55 -5.15 7.87 32.63
N VAL A 56 -4.01 8.34 33.14
CA VAL A 56 -2.81 7.51 33.39
C VAL A 56 -3.15 6.30 34.27
N GLY A 57 -3.90 6.51 35.36
CA GLY A 57 -4.34 5.40 36.20
C GLY A 57 -5.27 4.40 35.50
N ARG A 58 -6.01 4.82 34.46
CA ARG A 58 -6.80 3.88 33.63
C ARG A 58 -5.90 3.10 32.66
N LEU A 59 -4.86 3.73 32.10
CA LEU A 59 -3.84 3.03 31.30
C LEU A 59 -3.17 1.92 32.13
N GLY A 60 -2.74 2.25 33.35
CA GLY A 60 -2.16 1.28 34.29
C GLY A 60 -3.07 0.09 34.58
N ARG A 61 -4.39 0.31 34.67
CA ARG A 61 -5.36 -0.79 34.89
C ARG A 61 -5.66 -1.62 33.64
N LEU A 62 -5.68 -1.02 32.45
CA LEU A 62 -6.03 -1.72 31.21
C LEU A 62 -4.85 -2.46 30.59
N PHE A 63 -3.68 -1.83 30.59
CA PHE A 63 -2.49 -2.32 29.90
C PHE A 63 -1.36 -2.66 30.86
N GLY A 64 -1.50 -2.37 32.16
CA GLY A 64 -0.42 -2.52 33.14
C GLY A 64 0.53 -1.33 33.14
N GLY A 65 1.65 -1.47 33.86
CA GLY A 65 2.67 -0.43 34.01
C GLY A 65 2.34 0.56 35.13
N SER A 66 3.40 1.10 35.73
CA SER A 66 3.33 2.13 36.76
C SER A 66 3.04 3.51 36.15
N ASP A 67 2.70 4.48 37.00
CA ASP A 67 2.59 5.88 36.58
C ASP A 67 3.92 6.40 36.02
N THR A 68 5.06 5.93 36.56
CA THR A 68 6.40 6.23 36.03
C THR A 68 6.60 5.71 34.62
N PHE A 69 6.08 4.52 34.30
CA PHE A 69 6.13 3.98 32.94
C PHE A 69 5.37 4.88 31.96
N TRP A 70 4.13 5.26 32.28
CA TRP A 70 3.32 6.08 31.38
C TRP A 70 3.85 7.51 31.23
N ALA A 71 4.41 8.07 32.29
CA ALA A 71 5.16 9.33 32.22
C ALA A 71 6.40 9.20 31.30
N GLY A 72 7.09 8.05 31.36
CA GLY A 72 8.17 7.71 30.43
C GLY A 72 7.70 7.65 28.98
N VAL A 73 6.59 6.95 28.71
CA VAL A 73 6.01 6.82 27.36
C VAL A 73 5.63 8.20 26.79
N GLN A 74 5.15 9.10 27.66
CA GLN A 74 4.89 10.48 27.27
C GLN A 74 6.17 11.24 26.91
N ARG A 75 7.24 11.07 27.69
CA ARG A 75 8.52 11.77 27.47
C ARG A 75 9.21 11.36 26.18
N VAL A 76 9.18 10.07 25.84
CA VAL A 76 9.70 9.56 24.55
C VAL A 76 8.79 9.92 23.36
N GLY A 77 7.68 10.63 23.61
CA GLY A 77 6.81 11.17 22.57
C GLY A 77 5.87 10.13 21.94
N TRP A 78 5.61 9.01 22.62
CA TRP A 78 4.71 7.95 22.13
C TRP A 78 3.30 8.06 22.69
N LEU A 79 3.10 8.94 23.67
CA LEU A 79 1.83 9.29 24.24
C LEU A 79 1.80 10.79 24.54
N GLN A 80 0.65 11.42 24.40
CA GLN A 80 0.37 12.74 24.94
C GLN A 80 -0.77 12.59 25.93
N VAL A 81 -0.58 13.10 27.14
CA VAL A 81 -1.60 13.11 28.18
C VAL A 81 -2.05 14.54 28.37
N ASP A 82 -3.33 14.78 28.20
CA ASP A 82 -3.97 16.04 28.59
C ASP A 82 -4.78 15.78 29.86
N GLU A 83 -4.20 16.14 31.00
CA GLU A 83 -4.83 15.98 32.31
C GLU A 83 -6.05 16.90 32.49
N ALA A 84 -6.08 18.06 31.82
CA ALA A 84 -7.19 19.00 31.95
C ALA A 84 -8.46 18.50 31.25
N SER A 85 -8.31 17.86 30.09
CA SER A 85 -9.43 17.22 29.37
C SER A 85 -9.64 15.75 29.73
N GLY A 86 -8.71 15.13 30.47
CA GLY A 86 -8.75 13.72 30.84
C GLY A 86 -8.63 12.80 29.61
N THR A 87 -7.79 13.18 28.65
CA THR A 87 -7.60 12.46 27.39
C THR A 87 -6.14 12.06 27.18
N VAL A 88 -5.95 11.00 26.40
CA VAL A 88 -4.63 10.61 25.89
C VAL A 88 -4.69 10.51 24.38
N ALA A 89 -3.61 10.93 23.72
CA ALA A 89 -3.47 10.87 22.28
C ALA A 89 -2.18 10.15 21.88
N ILE A 90 -2.21 9.40 20.79
CA ILE A 90 -1.02 8.78 20.20
C ILE A 90 -0.46 9.73 19.14
N PRO A 91 0.73 10.32 19.34
CA PRO A 91 1.29 11.27 18.40
C PRO A 91 1.57 10.66 17.03
N GLY A 92 1.30 11.43 15.96
CA GLY A 92 1.53 10.97 14.60
C GLY A 92 0.60 9.84 14.15
N TRP A 93 -0.59 9.74 14.74
CA TRP A 93 -1.61 8.73 14.42
C TRP A 93 -1.83 8.56 12.92
N GLU A 94 -2.17 9.63 12.21
CA GLU A 94 -2.48 9.58 10.76
C GLU A 94 -1.33 9.00 9.93
N ARG A 95 -0.08 9.27 10.34
CA ARG A 95 1.10 8.77 9.64
C ARG A 95 1.27 7.25 9.79
N ARG A 96 0.89 6.67 10.93
CA ARG A 96 1.19 5.28 11.30
C ARG A 96 -0.02 4.35 11.27
N PHE A 97 -1.17 4.84 11.72
CA PHE A 97 -2.39 4.07 11.93
C PHE A 97 -3.58 4.54 11.09
N GLY A 98 -3.49 5.71 10.45
CA GLY A 98 -4.52 6.24 9.54
C GLY A 98 -4.82 5.32 8.35
N SER A 99 -6.01 5.49 7.74
CA SER A 99 -6.48 4.66 6.61
C SER A 99 -5.49 4.68 5.44
N ALA A 100 -4.96 5.86 5.11
CA ALA A 100 -3.94 6.02 4.08
C ALA A 100 -2.62 5.31 4.42
N ALA A 101 -2.22 5.31 5.68
CA ALA A 101 -1.04 4.58 6.14
C ALA A 101 -1.23 3.06 6.02
N LYS A 102 -2.41 2.57 6.41
CA LYS A 102 -2.80 1.15 6.24
C LYS A 102 -2.75 0.75 4.76
N ALA A 103 -3.34 1.56 3.88
CA ALA A 103 -3.33 1.31 2.43
C ALA A 103 -1.90 1.28 1.85
N ARG A 104 -1.03 2.22 2.25
CA ARG A 104 0.38 2.27 1.83
C ARG A 104 1.16 1.03 2.28
N ALA A 105 1.02 0.63 3.54
CA ALA A 105 1.70 -0.54 4.08
C ALA A 105 1.22 -1.84 3.40
N GLN A 106 -0.09 -1.99 3.22
CA GLN A 106 -0.64 -3.12 2.47
C GLN A 106 -0.21 -3.10 1.00
N ALA A 107 -0.08 -1.94 0.36
CA ALA A 107 0.43 -1.85 -1.00
C ALA A 107 1.89 -2.32 -1.08
N ALA A 108 2.73 -1.95 -0.12
CA ALA A 108 4.14 -2.33 -0.04
C ALA A 108 4.34 -3.84 0.17
N VAL A 109 3.66 -4.46 1.14
CA VAL A 109 3.69 -5.93 1.37
C VAL A 109 3.37 -6.69 0.11
N ARG A 110 2.35 -6.19 -0.57
CA ARG A 110 1.68 -6.87 -1.66
C ARG A 110 2.58 -6.65 -2.92
N HIS A 111 3.25 -5.50 -3.07
CA HIS A 111 4.30 -5.26 -4.09
C HIS A 111 5.55 -6.12 -3.86
N ALA A 112 5.95 -6.33 -2.60
CA ALA A 112 7.04 -7.24 -2.26
C ALA A 112 6.72 -8.69 -2.66
N ARG A 113 5.47 -9.14 -2.45
CA ARG A 113 4.98 -10.44 -2.92
C ARG A 113 5.00 -10.56 -4.45
N ASP A 114 4.58 -9.52 -5.17
CA ASP A 114 4.60 -9.51 -6.63
C ASP A 114 6.04 -9.61 -7.16
N LYS A 115 6.99 -8.91 -6.53
CA LYS A 115 8.41 -8.99 -6.88
C LYS A 115 9.00 -10.37 -6.63
N GLU A 116 8.64 -11.01 -5.51
CA GLU A 116 9.10 -12.36 -5.18
C GLU A 116 8.52 -13.40 -6.14
N SER A 117 7.22 -13.29 -6.46
CA SER A 117 6.57 -14.14 -7.47
C SER A 117 7.25 -14.01 -8.84
N ARG A 118 7.56 -12.78 -9.28
CA ARG A 118 8.29 -12.55 -10.54
C ARG A 118 9.70 -13.14 -10.52
N ARG A 119 10.41 -13.08 -9.39
CA ARG A 119 11.75 -13.70 -9.23
C ARG A 119 11.67 -15.22 -9.30
N ALA A 120 10.71 -15.83 -8.62
CA ALA A 120 10.48 -17.28 -8.66
C ALA A 120 10.13 -17.75 -10.08
N SER A 121 9.26 -17.03 -10.80
CA SER A 121 8.91 -17.33 -12.19
C SER A 121 10.08 -17.12 -13.18
N ALA A 122 11.05 -16.26 -12.86
CA ALA A 122 12.25 -16.06 -13.69
C ALA A 122 13.30 -17.17 -13.53
N GLN A 123 13.27 -17.94 -12.42
CA GLN A 123 14.20 -19.05 -12.17
C GLN A 123 13.65 -20.43 -12.59
N GLY A 124 12.33 -20.55 -12.80
CA GLY A 124 11.68 -21.73 -13.40
C GLY A 124 11.43 -21.53 -14.89
N GLY A 125 12.42 -21.83 -15.73
CA GLY A 125 12.25 -21.74 -17.18
C GLY A 125 11.26 -22.79 -17.72
N GLY A 126 10.15 -22.32 -18.31
CA GLY A 126 9.36 -23.11 -19.24
C GLY A 126 7.84 -22.98 -19.11
N ALA A 127 7.25 -22.25 -20.08
CA ALA A 127 5.88 -22.36 -20.59
C ALA A 127 4.69 -22.05 -19.65
N GLY A 128 3.82 -21.15 -20.12
CA GLY A 128 2.44 -21.06 -19.67
C GLY A 128 2.07 -19.70 -19.10
N ALA A 129 1.45 -18.88 -19.93
CA ALA A 129 0.82 -17.61 -19.56
C ALA A 129 -0.15 -17.75 -18.37
N SER A 130 -0.13 -16.77 -17.47
CA SER A 130 -1.29 -16.21 -16.74
C SER A 130 -0.78 -15.12 -15.78
N ASP A 131 -1.03 -13.84 -16.10
CA ASP A 131 -0.67 -12.70 -15.24
C ASP A 131 -1.90 -12.27 -14.41
N PRO A 132 -1.88 -12.36 -13.07
CA PRO A 132 -2.92 -11.81 -12.23
C PRO A 132 -2.57 -10.35 -11.90
N GLY A 133 -3.31 -9.44 -12.52
CA GLY A 133 -3.23 -8.01 -12.27
C GLY A 133 -3.61 -7.63 -10.84
N ARG A 134 -2.91 -6.64 -10.32
CA ARG A 134 -3.13 -6.05 -9.01
C ARG A 134 -2.84 -4.55 -9.00
N ALA A 135 -3.85 -3.75 -8.63
CA ALA A 135 -3.81 -2.56 -7.74
C ALA A 135 -5.10 -1.73 -8.00
N SER A 136 -6.12 -1.77 -7.14
CA SER A 136 -6.35 -0.90 -5.95
C SER A 136 -6.33 0.59 -6.22
N VAL A 137 -7.47 1.28 -6.03
CA VAL A 137 -7.65 2.48 -5.17
C VAL A 137 -9.15 2.63 -4.89
N ALA A 138 -9.54 2.66 -3.62
CA ALA A 138 -10.69 3.41 -3.13
C ALA A 138 -10.12 4.71 -2.56
N GLU A 139 -10.75 5.85 -2.84
CA GLU A 139 -11.52 6.64 -1.86
C GLU A 139 -11.56 8.14 -2.23
N LEU A 140 -12.77 8.67 -2.37
CA LEU A 140 -13.33 9.86 -1.69
C LEU A 140 -14.25 10.69 -2.60
N GLY A 141 -15.49 10.83 -2.15
CA GLY A 141 -16.49 11.71 -2.74
C GLY A 141 -17.87 11.53 -2.11
N GLU A 142 -18.00 11.74 -0.79
CA GLU A 142 -19.29 12.12 -0.23
C GLU A 142 -19.54 13.59 -0.57
N LEU A 143 -20.65 13.88 -1.24
CA LEU A 143 -21.53 15.03 -1.03
C LEU A 143 -22.72 14.91 -2.00
N GLY A 144 -23.94 14.79 -1.47
CA GLY A 144 -25.13 15.27 -2.17
C GLY A 144 -26.30 14.31 -2.35
N ASP A 145 -27.24 14.42 -1.40
CA ASP A 145 -28.69 14.49 -1.58
C ASP A 145 -29.55 13.31 -2.05
N LYS A 146 -30.76 13.35 -1.49
CA LYS A 146 -31.80 12.33 -1.49
C LYS A 146 -32.46 12.16 -2.87
N ASN A 147 -32.99 10.94 -3.06
CA ASN A 147 -34.20 10.61 -3.83
C ASN A 147 -34.02 10.18 -5.29
N SER A 148 -33.84 8.87 -5.53
CA SER A 148 -34.80 8.09 -6.36
C SER A 148 -34.47 6.59 -6.28
N SER A 149 -35.52 5.79 -6.16
CA SER A 149 -35.49 4.33 -6.09
C SER A 149 -35.23 3.69 -7.47
N SER A 150 -34.05 3.13 -7.67
CA SER A 150 -33.83 2.00 -8.59
C SER A 150 -32.67 1.17 -8.04
N SER A 151 -32.88 -0.13 -7.84
CA SER A 151 -31.90 -0.96 -7.16
C SER A 151 -30.63 -1.08 -8.02
N PRO A 152 -29.42 -0.89 -7.47
CA PRO A 152 -28.21 -0.80 -8.26
C PRO A 152 -27.64 -2.12 -8.84
N ARG A 153 -28.49 -3.13 -9.07
CA ARG A 153 -28.15 -4.40 -9.75
C ARG A 153 -28.84 -4.58 -11.10
N GLU A 154 -29.69 -3.63 -11.49
CA GLU A 154 -30.48 -3.66 -12.72
C GLU A 154 -29.69 -3.28 -13.97
N ALA A 155 -28.60 -2.50 -13.85
CA ALA A 155 -27.79 -2.05 -14.99
C ALA A 155 -26.82 -3.12 -15.53
N TRP A 156 -26.54 -4.17 -14.76
CA TRP A 156 -25.59 -5.22 -15.14
C TRP A 156 -26.00 -6.00 -16.41
N PRO A 157 -27.25 -6.47 -16.56
CA PRO A 157 -27.73 -7.07 -17.80
C PRO A 157 -27.42 -6.23 -19.04
N GLU A 158 -27.67 -4.92 -18.99
CA GLU A 158 -27.44 -4.00 -20.11
C GLU A 158 -25.96 -3.86 -20.46
N ILE A 159 -25.09 -3.70 -19.46
CA ILE A 159 -23.63 -3.63 -19.65
C ILE A 159 -23.09 -4.93 -20.25
N ARG A 160 -23.57 -6.08 -19.77
CA ARG A 160 -23.16 -7.40 -20.27
C ARG A 160 -23.63 -7.60 -21.72
N GLU A 161 -24.85 -7.20 -22.03
CA GLU A 161 -25.39 -7.28 -23.38
C GLU A 161 -24.59 -6.40 -24.34
N ALA A 162 -24.36 -5.13 -23.99
CA ALA A 162 -23.55 -4.20 -24.79
C ALA A 162 -22.12 -4.72 -25.01
N TRP A 163 -21.51 -5.29 -23.97
CA TRP A 163 -20.18 -5.89 -24.09
C TRP A 163 -20.17 -7.08 -25.06
N ASN A 164 -21.14 -7.99 -24.92
CA ASN A 164 -21.23 -9.20 -25.73
C ASN A 164 -21.65 -8.91 -27.18
N ALA A 165 -22.38 -7.82 -27.41
CA ALA A 165 -22.75 -7.36 -28.75
C ALA A 165 -21.55 -6.75 -29.52
N THR A 166 -20.46 -6.42 -28.84
CA THR A 166 -19.29 -5.79 -29.46
C THR A 166 -18.38 -6.84 -30.12
N PRO A 167 -18.25 -6.89 -31.46
CA PRO A 167 -17.60 -8.02 -32.16
C PRO A 167 -16.10 -8.18 -31.88
N THR A 168 -15.43 -7.09 -31.50
CA THR A 168 -13.98 -7.08 -31.24
C THR A 168 -13.62 -7.59 -29.84
N LEU A 169 -14.60 -7.71 -28.94
CA LEU A 169 -14.39 -8.06 -27.54
C LEU A 169 -14.70 -9.53 -27.28
N LYS A 170 -13.99 -10.12 -26.32
CA LYS A 170 -14.26 -11.50 -25.90
C LYS A 170 -15.54 -11.52 -25.04
N PRO A 171 -16.53 -12.36 -25.37
CA PRO A 171 -17.80 -12.37 -24.66
C PRO A 171 -17.65 -12.86 -23.21
N TRP A 172 -18.41 -12.24 -22.32
CA TRP A 172 -18.50 -12.59 -20.90
C TRP A 172 -19.58 -13.65 -20.68
N LYS A 173 -19.12 -14.88 -20.42
CA LYS A 173 -19.99 -16.05 -20.22
C LYS A 173 -20.76 -16.01 -18.88
N PRO A 174 -20.15 -15.67 -17.74
CA PRO A 174 -20.87 -15.68 -16.46
C PRO A 174 -22.05 -14.71 -16.47
N ASP A 175 -23.17 -15.15 -15.91
CA ASP A 175 -24.36 -14.31 -15.79
C ASP A 175 -24.23 -13.25 -14.69
N ARG A 176 -23.27 -13.44 -13.78
CA ARG A 176 -22.97 -12.52 -12.69
C ARG A 176 -21.90 -11.49 -13.10
N PRO A 177 -21.93 -10.30 -12.48
CA PRO A 177 -20.87 -9.31 -12.65
C PRO A 177 -19.52 -9.83 -12.11
N PRO A 178 -18.41 -9.27 -12.58
CA PRO A 178 -17.10 -9.45 -11.94
C PRO A 178 -17.17 -9.20 -10.43
N LYS A 179 -16.49 -10.03 -9.64
CA LYS A 179 -16.42 -9.85 -8.18
C LYS A 179 -15.56 -8.64 -7.78
N GLN A 180 -14.67 -8.22 -8.67
CA GLN A 180 -13.79 -7.07 -8.46
C GLN A 180 -14.54 -5.82 -8.92
N HIS A 181 -14.55 -4.81 -8.06
CA HIS A 181 -15.14 -3.51 -8.36
C HIS A 181 -16.64 -3.57 -8.74
N ALA A 182 -17.36 -4.52 -8.15
CA ALA A 182 -18.80 -4.70 -8.38
C ALA A 182 -19.61 -3.51 -7.84
N GLU A 183 -19.05 -2.77 -6.88
CA GLU A 183 -19.60 -1.53 -6.33
C GLU A 183 -19.82 -0.44 -7.39
N HIS A 184 -19.11 -0.48 -8.52
CA HIS A 184 -19.34 0.47 -9.61
C HIS A 184 -20.71 0.32 -10.26
N LEU A 185 -21.30 -0.87 -10.21
CA LEU A 185 -22.67 -1.08 -10.67
C LEU A 185 -23.67 -0.36 -9.76
N ASP A 186 -23.24 -0.03 -8.54
CA ASP A 186 -24.06 0.74 -7.62
C ASP A 186 -24.17 2.24 -7.97
N ASP A 187 -23.32 2.70 -8.89
CA ASP A 187 -23.28 4.07 -9.38
C ASP A 187 -23.90 4.18 -10.80
N THR A 188 -25.03 4.88 -10.88
CA THR A 188 -25.76 5.13 -12.13
C THR A 188 -24.95 5.97 -13.13
N ALA A 189 -24.15 6.93 -12.65
CA ALA A 189 -23.31 7.75 -13.52
C ALA A 189 -22.21 6.89 -14.15
N TRP A 190 -21.55 6.07 -13.33
CA TRP A 190 -20.57 5.11 -13.82
C TRP A 190 -21.18 4.13 -14.83
N CYS A 191 -22.37 3.59 -14.59
CA CYS A 191 -23.01 2.66 -15.51
C CYS A 191 -23.27 3.29 -16.89
N THR A 192 -23.68 4.56 -16.90
CA THR A 192 -23.90 5.35 -18.14
C THR A 192 -22.57 5.53 -18.88
N ASP A 193 -21.52 5.92 -18.16
CA ASP A 193 -20.19 6.11 -18.71
C ASP A 193 -19.55 4.81 -19.22
N ALA A 194 -19.80 3.69 -18.52
CA ALA A 194 -19.35 2.37 -18.92
C ALA A 194 -19.97 1.94 -20.25
N LEU A 195 -21.28 2.16 -20.46
CA LEU A 195 -21.95 1.89 -21.74
C LEU A 195 -21.37 2.75 -22.86
N ALA A 196 -21.13 4.04 -22.60
CA ALA A 196 -20.50 4.94 -23.57
C ALA A 196 -19.06 4.51 -23.91
N ALA A 197 -18.28 4.06 -22.92
CA ALA A 197 -16.93 3.55 -23.12
C ALA A 197 -16.93 2.28 -23.98
N ILE A 198 -17.85 1.33 -23.74
CA ILE A 198 -17.97 0.09 -24.55
C ILE A 198 -18.13 0.42 -26.04
N GLN A 199 -18.94 1.41 -26.39
CA GLN A 199 -19.14 1.85 -27.77
C GLN A 199 -17.87 2.47 -28.41
N ARG A 200 -16.95 2.99 -27.60
CA ARG A 200 -15.68 3.58 -28.07
C ARG A 200 -14.55 2.57 -28.20
N LEU A 201 -14.58 1.45 -27.45
CA LEU A 201 -13.52 0.43 -27.45
C LEU A 201 -13.08 -0.04 -28.85
N PRO A 202 -13.97 -0.24 -29.85
CA PRO A 202 -13.54 -0.63 -31.19
C PRO A 202 -12.68 0.40 -31.93
N ARG A 203 -12.68 1.67 -31.48
CA ARG A 203 -11.88 2.76 -32.08
C ARG A 203 -10.49 2.89 -31.47
N CYS A 204 -10.24 2.28 -30.31
CA CYS A 204 -8.97 2.40 -29.60
C CYS A 204 -7.86 1.59 -30.30
N ARG A 205 -6.80 2.26 -30.77
CA ARG A 205 -5.66 1.64 -31.49
C ARG A 205 -4.51 1.24 -30.57
N PHE A 206 -4.60 1.59 -29.28
CA PHE A 206 -3.60 1.26 -28.29
C PHE A 206 -3.49 -0.26 -28.04
N PHE A 207 -4.62 -0.95 -28.10
CA PHE A 207 -4.72 -2.36 -27.72
C PHE A 207 -4.40 -3.28 -28.91
N LYS A 208 -3.25 -3.97 -28.86
CA LYS A 208 -2.95 -5.07 -29.80
C LYS A 208 -3.85 -6.30 -29.55
N THR A 209 -4.21 -6.53 -28.29
CA THR A 209 -5.16 -7.55 -27.86
C THR A 209 -6.37 -6.84 -27.27
N PRO A 210 -7.61 -7.17 -27.66
CA PRO A 210 -8.79 -6.47 -27.18
C PRO A 210 -8.89 -6.52 -25.64
N PRO A 211 -9.34 -5.43 -25.01
CA PRO A 211 -9.45 -5.38 -23.57
C PRO A 211 -10.49 -6.37 -23.04
N THR A 212 -10.27 -6.84 -21.82
CA THR A 212 -11.19 -7.78 -21.14
C THR A 212 -12.27 -7.03 -20.37
N LEU A 213 -13.39 -7.69 -20.08
CA LEU A 213 -14.44 -7.06 -19.26
C LEU A 213 -13.90 -6.67 -17.88
N LEU A 214 -12.96 -7.42 -17.31
CA LEU A 214 -12.31 -7.07 -16.03
C LEU A 214 -11.54 -5.74 -16.12
N GLN A 215 -11.01 -5.40 -17.30
CA GLN A 215 -10.36 -4.10 -17.51
C GLN A 215 -11.37 -2.96 -17.57
N LEU A 216 -12.58 -3.18 -18.08
CA LEU A 216 -13.66 -2.18 -18.02
C LEU A 216 -13.95 -1.76 -16.57
N PHE A 217 -13.97 -2.74 -15.66
CA PHE A 217 -14.19 -2.55 -14.22
C PHE A 217 -12.92 -2.11 -13.47
N SER A 218 -11.81 -1.88 -14.16
CA SER A 218 -10.59 -1.39 -13.51
C SER A 218 -10.68 0.13 -13.25
N PRO A 219 -10.16 0.62 -12.10
CA PRO A 219 -10.26 2.04 -11.75
C PRO A 219 -9.72 2.97 -12.85
N GLY A 220 -10.52 3.97 -13.21
CA GLY A 220 -10.19 4.99 -14.21
C GLY A 220 -10.03 4.48 -15.63
N PHE A 221 -10.40 3.22 -15.93
CA PHE A 221 -10.34 2.70 -17.30
C PHE A 221 -11.41 3.34 -18.18
N VAL A 222 -12.66 3.40 -17.71
CA VAL A 222 -13.79 4.05 -18.39
C VAL A 222 -13.43 5.50 -18.73
N ASP A 223 -12.94 6.26 -17.75
CA ASP A 223 -12.49 7.66 -17.95
C ASP A 223 -11.40 7.78 -19.02
N LYS A 224 -10.40 6.89 -19.00
CA LYS A 224 -9.32 6.89 -19.99
C LYS A 224 -9.81 6.57 -21.40
N VAL A 225 -10.77 5.67 -21.54
CA VAL A 225 -11.41 5.36 -22.82
C VAL A 225 -12.22 6.55 -23.32
N LEU A 226 -13.01 7.18 -22.45
CA LEU A 226 -13.79 8.37 -22.79
C LEU A 226 -12.90 9.58 -23.13
N ALA A 227 -11.79 9.73 -22.42
CA ALA A 227 -10.78 10.76 -22.65
C ALA A 227 -9.90 10.52 -23.90
N GLY A 228 -10.08 9.40 -24.62
CA GLY A 228 -9.32 9.10 -25.84
C GLY A 228 -7.85 8.71 -25.59
N THR A 229 -7.49 8.33 -24.36
CA THR A 229 -6.11 7.95 -24.00
C THR A 229 -5.60 6.77 -24.84
N PHE A 230 -6.52 5.94 -25.33
CA PHE A 230 -6.23 4.71 -26.07
C PHE A 230 -6.45 4.82 -27.58
N ASP A 231 -6.70 6.02 -28.10
CA ASP A 231 -7.00 6.24 -29.52
C ASP A 231 -5.75 6.06 -30.40
N GLU A 232 -4.57 6.31 -29.85
CA GLU A 232 -3.27 6.19 -30.52
C GLU A 232 -2.53 4.89 -30.15
N PRO A 233 -1.66 4.35 -31.03
CA PRO A 233 -0.83 3.19 -30.71
C PRO A 233 0.20 3.54 -29.60
N PRO A 234 0.62 2.55 -28.79
CA PRO A 234 1.60 2.79 -27.73
C PRO A 234 2.92 3.34 -28.30
N GLY A 235 3.41 4.43 -27.70
CA GLY A 235 4.68 5.05 -28.08
C GLY A 235 5.86 4.08 -27.99
N ARG A 236 6.79 4.16 -28.95
CA ARG A 236 8.00 3.31 -29.00
C ARG A 236 8.92 3.70 -27.84
N GLN A 237 9.08 2.84 -26.83
CA GLN A 237 10.14 3.01 -25.82
C GLN A 237 11.50 2.87 -26.52
N THR A 238 12.18 3.97 -26.78
CA THR A 238 13.60 3.95 -27.16
C THR A 238 14.42 3.69 -25.89
N GLY A 239 14.61 2.42 -25.56
CA GLY A 239 15.56 2.00 -24.53
C GLY A 239 16.98 2.35 -24.96
N ARG A 240 17.62 3.31 -24.29
CA ARG A 240 19.06 3.21 -24.04
C ARG A 240 19.19 2.52 -22.71
N ASP A 241 19.30 1.19 -22.76
CA ASP A 241 19.63 0.39 -21.59
C ASP A 241 21.06 0.73 -21.17
N PHE A 242 21.28 0.91 -19.87
CA PHE A 242 22.59 1.14 -19.24
C PHE A 242 23.61 0.01 -19.50
N GLY A 243 23.25 -1.04 -20.24
CA GLY A 243 24.12 -2.16 -20.61
C GLY A 243 25.08 -1.88 -21.77
N ASP A 244 24.85 -0.84 -22.58
CA ASP A 244 25.72 -0.46 -23.70
C ASP A 244 26.77 0.61 -23.34
N GLY A 245 26.94 0.90 -22.05
CA GLY A 245 28.05 1.73 -21.57
C GLY A 245 29.39 1.01 -21.78
N PRO A 246 30.47 1.71 -22.19
CA PRO A 246 31.79 1.08 -22.33
C PRO A 246 32.19 0.44 -21.01
N ALA A 247 32.68 -0.80 -21.06
CA ALA A 247 33.08 -1.56 -19.88
C ALA A 247 34.08 -0.74 -19.04
N PRO A 248 33.98 -0.79 -17.70
CA PRO A 248 34.89 -0.03 -16.84
C PRO A 248 36.35 -0.44 -17.12
N PRO A 249 37.29 0.51 -17.10
CA PRO A 249 38.69 0.26 -17.44
C PRO A 249 39.29 -0.80 -16.51
N LYS A 250 39.92 -1.83 -17.10
CA LYS A 250 40.53 -2.96 -16.36
C LYS A 250 41.78 -2.56 -15.56
N VAL A 251 42.35 -1.40 -15.81
CA VAL A 251 43.51 -0.86 -15.10
C VAL A 251 43.15 0.55 -14.66
N PHE A 252 43.01 0.74 -13.36
CA PHE A 252 42.94 2.08 -12.79
C PHE A 252 44.30 2.74 -12.99
N THR A 253 44.34 3.92 -13.63
CA THR A 253 45.56 4.69 -13.86
C THR A 253 45.39 6.09 -13.24
N GLY A 254 46.52 6.74 -12.93
CA GLY A 254 46.53 8.08 -12.32
C GLY A 254 45.94 8.12 -10.90
N GLU A 255 45.27 9.23 -10.57
CA GLU A 255 44.73 9.51 -9.22
C GLU A 255 43.83 8.39 -8.66
N VAL A 256 43.13 7.65 -9.53
CA VAL A 256 42.23 6.56 -9.13
C VAL A 256 43.02 5.35 -8.61
N ALA A 257 44.19 5.07 -9.19
CA ALA A 257 45.07 4.01 -8.70
C ALA A 257 45.67 4.36 -7.33
N GLU A 258 46.06 5.62 -7.17
CA GLU A 258 46.60 6.13 -5.89
C GLU A 258 45.53 6.11 -4.79
N ALA A 259 44.29 6.47 -5.12
CA ALA A 259 43.17 6.36 -4.18
C ALA A 259 42.90 4.90 -3.76
N PHE A 260 43.03 3.95 -4.69
CA PHE A 260 42.88 2.52 -4.42
C PHE A 260 44.00 2.01 -3.49
N GLU A 261 45.26 2.33 -3.78
CA GLU A 261 46.40 1.93 -2.95
C GLU A 261 46.39 2.58 -1.56
N ARG A 262 45.92 3.83 -1.45
CA ARG A 262 45.69 4.49 -0.16
C ARG A 262 44.65 3.75 0.67
N THR A 263 43.57 3.28 0.04
CA THR A 263 42.51 2.51 0.70
C THR A 263 43.03 1.14 1.14
N ARG A 264 43.82 0.49 0.28
CA ARG A 264 44.48 -0.79 0.59
C ARG A 264 45.45 -0.69 1.77
N ARG A 265 46.28 0.36 1.83
CA ARG A 265 47.17 0.62 2.98
C ARG A 265 46.42 0.88 4.28
N LYS A 266 45.32 1.63 4.22
CA LYS A 266 44.46 1.89 5.38
C LYS A 266 43.86 0.61 5.95
N LEU A 267 43.43 -0.31 5.08
CA LEU A 267 42.89 -1.60 5.47
C LEU A 267 43.96 -2.55 6.02
N ALA A 268 45.18 -2.53 5.47
CA ALA A 268 46.29 -3.32 5.99
C ALA A 268 46.72 -2.86 7.40
N ALA A 269 46.86 -1.54 7.60
CA ALA A 269 47.18 -0.97 8.91
C ALA A 269 46.11 -1.27 9.98
N ALA A 270 44.83 -1.29 9.59
CA ALA A 270 43.74 -1.68 10.48
C ALA A 270 43.80 -3.17 10.87
N LYS A 271 44.43 -4.01 10.05
CA LYS A 271 44.54 -5.46 10.27
C LYS A 271 45.74 -5.85 11.14
N GLU A 272 46.79 -5.03 11.17
CA GLU A 272 47.99 -5.25 12.00
C GLU A 272 47.87 -4.64 13.41
N GLY A 273 46.86 -3.79 13.64
CA GLY A 273 46.56 -3.19 14.95
C GLY A 273 45.52 -3.94 15.80
N THR A 274 45.22 -5.20 15.47
CA THR A 274 44.32 -6.10 16.23
C THR A 274 45.08 -7.35 16.64
#